data_AF-A0A014NKN8-F1
#
_entry.id   AF-A0A014NKN8-F1
#
_cell.length_a   1.000
_cell.length_b   1.000
_cell.length_c   1.000
_cell.angle_alpha   90.00
_cell.angle_beta   90.00
_cell.angle_gamma   90.00
#
_symmetry.space_group_name_H-M   'P 1'
#
loop_
_entity.id
_entity.type
_entity.pdbx_description
1 polymer ?
#
loop_
_entity_poly.entity_id
_entity_poly.type
_entity_poly.pdbx_seq_one_letter_code
_entity_poly.pdbx_strand_id
1 'polypeptide(L)'
;MSKKNEICERHDILISKLIRSEGGIYKRIDENRELITTLIEECPELFEKKPWIYGWLLSQDVFLNDLLKAAVVDFRGVKGRLKTDLRPLPVPAKKNSVIFRI
;
A
#
# COMPACT_ATOMS: atom_id res chain seq x y z
N MET A 1 -25.50 -21.81 -10.41
CA MET A 1 -24.31 -21.03 -10.84
C MET A 1 -23.08 -21.92 -10.80
N SER A 2 -22.13 -21.75 -11.74
CA SER A 2 -20.83 -22.44 -11.67
C SER A 2 -20.01 -21.92 -10.49
N LYS A 3 -19.28 -22.79 -9.77
CA LYS A 3 -18.34 -22.40 -8.69
C LYS A 3 -17.39 -21.27 -9.12
N LYS A 4 -17.00 -21.26 -10.40
CA LYS A 4 -16.12 -20.23 -10.98
C LYS A 4 -16.78 -18.84 -10.96
N ASN A 5 -18.08 -18.76 -11.22
CA ASN A 5 -18.84 -17.50 -11.24
C ASN A 5 -19.01 -16.96 -9.81
N GLU A 6 -19.24 -17.85 -8.84
CA GLU A 6 -19.38 -17.46 -7.43
C GLU A 6 -18.07 -16.89 -6.86
N ILE A 7 -16.92 -17.42 -7.27
CA ILE A 7 -15.59 -16.91 -6.88
C ILE A 7 -15.36 -15.50 -7.45
N CYS A 8 -15.68 -15.28 -8.73
CA CYS A 8 -15.56 -13.95 -9.34
C CYS A 8 -16.45 -12.92 -8.64
N GLU A 9 -17.71 -13.27 -8.34
CA GLU A 9 -18.64 -12.36 -7.68
C GLU A 9 -18.16 -11.96 -6.26
N ARG A 10 -17.65 -12.93 -5.48
CA ARG A 10 -17.08 -12.63 -4.16
C ARG A 10 -15.85 -11.74 -4.26
N HIS A 11 -15.02 -11.92 -5.28
CA HIS A 11 -13.85 -11.10 -5.53
C HIS A 11 -14.23 -9.65 -5.86
N ASP A 12 -15.22 -9.44 -6.74
CA ASP A 12 -15.72 -8.11 -7.10
C ASP A 12 -16.30 -7.35 -5.90
N ILE A 13 -17.03 -8.05 -5.03
CA ILE A 13 -17.57 -7.47 -3.79
C ILE A 13 -16.44 -7.05 -2.85
N LEU A 14 -15.39 -7.86 -2.72
CA LEU A 14 -14.24 -7.53 -1.87
C LEU A 14 -13.47 -6.32 -2.44
N ILE A 15 -13.15 -6.32 -3.73
CA ILE A 15 -12.44 -5.21 -4.38
C ILE A 15 -13.25 -3.92 -4.28
N SER A 16 -14.56 -3.96 -4.54
CA SER A 16 -15.42 -2.78 -4.43
C SER A 16 -15.49 -2.23 -3.00
N LYS A 17 -15.48 -3.10 -1.97
CA LYS A 17 -15.39 -2.66 -0.57
C LYS A 17 -14.04 -2.04 -0.25
N LEU A 18 -12.93 -2.64 -0.68
CA LEU A 18 -11.57 -2.14 -0.45
C LEU A 18 -11.32 -0.78 -1.11
N ILE A 19 -11.86 -0.58 -2.31
CA ILE A 19 -11.76 0.71 -3.02
C ILE A 19 -12.57 1.81 -2.30
N ARG A 20 -13.67 1.45 -1.63
CA ARG A 20 -14.60 2.42 -1.01
C ARG A 20 -14.39 2.63 0.49
N SER A 21 -13.64 1.77 1.18
CA SER A 21 -13.42 1.87 2.63
C SER A 21 -12.45 2.99 2.99
N GLU A 22 -12.84 3.89 3.90
CA GLU A 22 -11.99 4.93 4.52
C GLU A 22 -11.10 5.70 3.53
N GLY A 23 -11.65 6.07 2.37
CA GLY A 23 -10.96 6.80 1.30
C GLY A 23 -10.15 5.94 0.32
N GLY A 24 -10.20 4.62 0.48
CA GLY A 24 -9.75 3.63 -0.47
C GLY A 24 -8.25 3.36 -0.47
N ILE A 25 -7.84 2.39 -1.30
CA ILE A 25 -6.46 1.92 -1.39
C ILE A 25 -5.45 3.04 -1.71
N TYR A 26 -5.83 4.01 -2.54
CA TYR A 26 -4.97 5.17 -2.85
C TYR A 26 -4.67 6.02 -1.62
N LYS A 27 -5.67 6.27 -0.78
CA LYS A 27 -5.50 7.04 0.47
C LYS A 27 -4.63 6.28 1.45
N ARG A 28 -4.79 4.95 1.55
CA ARG A 28 -3.94 4.12 2.42
C ARG A 28 -2.49 4.13 2.02
N ILE A 29 -2.18 4.09 0.72
CA ILE A 29 -0.80 4.23 0.24
C ILE A 29 -0.25 5.61 0.65
N ASP A 30 -1.03 6.66 0.44
CA ASP A 30 -0.61 8.03 0.74
C ASP A 30 -0.40 8.26 2.25
N GLU A 31 -1.30 7.78 3.10
CA GLU A 31 -1.19 7.80 4.57
C GLU A 31 0.00 6.97 5.08
N ASN A 32 0.28 5.81 4.49
CA ASN A 32 1.44 5.01 4.86
C ASN A 32 2.75 5.77 4.55
N ARG A 33 2.82 6.43 3.39
CA ARG A 33 3.97 7.25 3.00
C ARG A 33 4.09 8.51 3.86
N GLU A 34 2.97 9.13 4.23
CA GLU A 34 2.93 10.21 5.22
C GLU A 34 3.57 9.79 6.54
N LEU A 35 3.12 8.67 7.10
CA LEU A 35 3.61 8.16 8.37
C LEU A 35 5.12 7.88 8.30
N ILE A 36 5.60 7.27 7.21
CA ILE A 36 7.04 7.04 7.03
C ILE A 36 7.78 8.38 7.04
N THR A 37 7.33 9.37 6.27
CA THR A 37 7.96 10.70 6.23
C THR A 37 8.00 11.34 7.61
N THR A 38 6.85 11.40 8.31
CA THR A 38 6.76 11.96 9.67
C THR A 38 7.73 11.26 10.61
N LEU A 39 7.84 9.93 10.56
CA LEU A 39 8.77 9.19 11.42
C LEU A 39 10.24 9.42 11.06
N ILE A 40 10.58 9.61 9.77
CA ILE A 40 11.93 9.97 9.35
C ILE A 40 12.30 11.37 9.87
N GLU A 41 11.37 12.32 9.79
CA GLU A 41 11.61 13.73 10.11
C GLU A 41 11.59 14.00 11.62
N GLU A 42 10.62 13.43 12.33
CA GLU A 42 10.36 13.75 13.74
C GLU A 42 10.97 12.74 14.72
N CYS A 43 11.12 11.47 14.32
CA CYS A 43 11.56 10.37 15.20
C CYS A 43 12.64 9.46 14.54
N PRO A 44 13.71 10.00 13.93
CA PRO A 44 14.69 9.21 13.18
C PRO A 44 15.37 8.11 14.02
N GLU A 45 15.55 8.34 15.33
CA GLU A 45 16.15 7.38 16.26
C GLU A 45 15.30 6.11 16.44
N LEU A 46 13.99 6.17 16.12
CA LEU A 46 13.13 4.99 16.12
C LEU A 46 13.65 3.95 15.14
N PHE A 47 14.07 4.37 13.94
CA PHE A 47 14.58 3.46 12.91
C PHE A 47 16.01 3.01 13.16
N GLU A 48 16.79 3.75 13.93
CA GLU A 48 18.09 3.29 14.41
C GLU A 48 17.92 2.19 15.47
N LYS A 49 17.00 2.37 16.43
CA LYS A 49 16.76 1.43 17.53
C LYS A 49 15.94 0.22 17.12
N LYS A 50 14.99 0.40 16.20
CA LYS A 50 14.02 -0.60 15.75
C LYS A 50 13.92 -0.63 14.23
N PRO A 51 14.98 -1.05 13.51
CA PRO A 51 14.99 -1.03 12.05
C PRO A 51 13.81 -1.80 11.43
N TRP A 52 13.35 -2.87 12.08
CA TRP A 52 12.22 -3.69 11.60
C TRP A 52 10.93 -2.88 11.40
N ILE A 53 10.73 -1.77 12.12
CA ILE A 53 9.55 -0.91 11.93
C ILE A 53 9.58 -0.27 10.54
N TYR A 54 10.73 0.26 10.12
CA TYR A 54 10.90 0.80 8.77
C TYR A 54 10.70 -0.28 7.72
N GLY A 55 11.28 -1.47 7.92
CA GLY A 55 11.08 -2.62 7.03
C GLY A 55 9.61 -3.04 6.93
N TRP A 56 8.88 -3.05 8.05
CA TRP A 56 7.45 -3.33 8.08
C TRP A 56 6.65 -2.28 7.32
N LEU A 57 6.91 -0.99 7.51
CA LEU A 57 6.23 0.10 6.78
C LEU A 57 6.49 0.04 5.26
N LEU A 58 7.72 -0.29 4.85
CA LEU A 58 8.05 -0.53 3.43
C LEU A 58 7.28 -1.74 2.88
N SER A 59 7.15 -2.82 3.66
CA SER A 59 6.36 -3.99 3.27
C SER A 59 4.88 -3.67 3.10
N GLN A 60 4.32 -2.75 3.91
CA GLN A 60 2.97 -2.25 3.72
C GLN A 60 2.82 -1.51 2.40
N ASP A 61 3.79 -0.65 2.03
CA ASP A 61 3.75 0.07 0.75
C ASP A 61 3.74 -0.91 -0.44
N VAL A 62 4.60 -1.93 -0.42
CA VAL A 62 4.64 -2.97 -1.46
C VAL A 62 3.30 -3.73 -1.52
N PHE A 63 2.81 -4.19 -0.38
CA PHE A 63 1.54 -4.93 -0.30
C PHE A 63 0.36 -4.11 -0.83
N LEU A 64 0.24 -2.85 -0.42
CA LEU A 64 -0.85 -1.97 -0.85
C LEU A 64 -0.78 -1.65 -2.35
N ASN A 65 0.43 -1.48 -2.91
CA ASN A 65 0.61 -1.29 -4.35
C ASN A 65 0.24 -2.55 -5.15
N ASP A 66 0.59 -3.74 -4.67
CA ASP A 66 0.21 -4.99 -5.34
C ASP A 66 -1.29 -5.25 -5.25
N LEU A 67 -1.92 -4.92 -4.11
CA LEU A 67 -3.37 -4.94 -3.96
C LEU A 67 -4.06 -3.97 -4.92
N LEU A 68 -3.52 -2.76 -5.08
CA LEU A 68 -4.01 -1.79 -6.06
C LEU A 68 -3.90 -2.34 -7.49
N LYS A 69 -2.76 -2.93 -7.87
CA LYS A 69 -2.58 -3.54 -9.20
C LYS A 69 -3.62 -4.65 -9.43
N ALA A 70 -3.81 -5.53 -8.46
CA ALA A 70 -4.81 -6.60 -8.54
C ALA A 70 -6.23 -6.04 -8.71
N ALA A 71 -6.58 -5.01 -7.93
CA ALA A 71 -7.88 -4.34 -8.00
C ALA A 71 -8.14 -3.65 -9.36
N VAL A 72 -7.12 -2.99 -9.92
CA VAL A 72 -7.23 -2.27 -11.19
C VAL A 72 -7.30 -3.23 -12.38
N VAL A 73 -6.57 -4.36 -12.34
CA VAL A 73 -6.58 -5.37 -13.41
C VAL A 73 -7.93 -6.09 -13.52
N ASP A 74 -8.66 -6.23 -12.41
CA ASP A 74 -9.96 -6.92 -12.42
C ASP A 74 -11.15 -6.01 -12.74
N PHE A 75 -11.04 -4.71 -12.46
CA PHE A 75 -12.02 -3.69 -12.87
C PHE A 75 -11.87 -3.28 -14.35
N ARG A 76 -12.03 -4.23 -15.29
CA ARG A 76 -12.03 -3.97 -16.76
C ARG A 76 -13.27 -3.20 -17.27
N GLY A 77 -13.73 -2.22 -16.51
CA GLY A 77 -14.85 -1.35 -16.86
C GLY A 77 -14.76 0.06 -16.25
N VAL A 78 -13.93 0.26 -15.22
CA VAL A 78 -13.73 1.60 -14.65
C VAL A 78 -12.40 2.12 -15.17
N LYS A 79 -12.46 3.01 -16.17
CA LYS A 79 -11.36 3.91 -16.54
C LYS A 79 -11.07 4.88 -15.39
N GLY A 80 -10.62 4.36 -14.25
CA GLY A 80 -10.02 5.15 -13.20
C GLY A 80 -8.60 5.45 -13.63
N ARG A 81 -8.30 6.70 -13.98
CA ARG A 81 -6.91 7.15 -14.09
C ARG A 81 -6.19 6.72 -12.81
N LEU A 82 -5.12 5.93 -12.93
CA LEU A 82 -4.18 5.75 -11.84
C LEU A 82 -3.87 7.14 -11.31
N LYS A 83 -4.10 7.35 -10.01
CA LYS A 83 -3.76 8.62 -9.37
C LYS A 83 -2.26 8.84 -9.53
N THR A 84 -1.88 9.81 -10.37
CA THR A 84 -0.49 10.19 -10.62
C THR A 84 0.10 11.05 -9.51
N ASP A 85 -0.70 11.36 -8.49
CA ASP A 85 -0.44 12.28 -7.37
C ASP A 85 -0.06 11.56 -6.06
N LEU A 86 0.19 10.24 -6.07
CA LEU A 86 0.66 9.54 -4.87
C LEU A 86 2.01 10.09 -4.44
N ARG A 87 2.16 10.42 -3.14
CA ARG A 87 3.46 10.81 -2.55
C ARG A 87 4.54 9.81 -2.94
N PRO A 88 5.79 10.23 -3.24
CA PRO A 88 6.86 9.30 -3.52
C PRO A 88 7.20 8.46 -2.27
N LEU A 89 7.80 7.28 -2.47
CA LEU A 89 8.25 6.45 -1.36
C LEU A 89 9.35 7.19 -0.58
N PRO A 90 9.20 7.43 0.74
CA PRO A 90 10.19 8.17 1.51
C PRO A 90 11.44 7.32 1.77
N VAL A 91 12.62 7.93 1.57
CA VAL A 91 13.92 7.28 1.77
C VAL A 91 14.70 8.04 2.85
N PRO A 92 15.14 7.39 3.93
CA PRO A 92 16.00 8.01 4.92
C PRO A 92 17.32 8.46 4.29
N ALA A 93 17.83 9.63 4.70
CA ALA A 93 19.08 10.19 4.20
C ALA A 93 20.31 9.27 4.44
N LYS A 94 20.26 8.43 5.48
CA LYS A 94 21.22 7.35 5.70
C LYS A 94 20.58 6.03 5.25
N LYS A 95 21.18 5.36 4.25
CA LYS A 95 20.81 3.98 3.91
C LYS A 95 21.11 3.10 5.11
N ASN A 96 20.11 2.84 5.95
CA ASN A 96 20.16 1.72 6.87
C ASN A 96 20.18 0.47 6.01
N SER A 97 21.37 -0.09 5.80
CA SER A 97 21.61 -1.36 5.12
C SER A 97 21.06 -2.48 5.98
N VAL A 98 19.74 -2.57 6.07
CA VAL A 98 19.06 -3.65 6.76
C VAL A 98 18.25 -4.38 5.69
N ILE A 99 18.82 -5.49 5.24
CA ILE A 99 18.12 -6.47 4.44
C ILE A 99 17.05 -7.07 5.34
N PHE A 100 15.81 -6.62 5.20
CA PHE A 100 14.69 -7.20 5.93
C PHE A 100 14.28 -8.49 5.22
N ARG A 101 14.55 -9.63 5.88
CA ARG A 101 13.83 -10.87 5.58
C ARG A 101 12.49 -10.78 6.29
N ILE A 102 11.44 -10.59 5.51
CA ILE A 102 10.04 -10.81 5.91
C ILE A 102 9.77 -12.30 5.76
#